data_AF-A0A4P5XGW2-F1
#
_entry.id   AF-A0A4P5XGW2-F1
#
_cell.length_a   1.000
_cell.length_b   1.000
_cell.length_c   1.000
_cell.angle_alpha   90.00
_cell.angle_beta   90.00
_cell.angle_gamma   90.00
#
_symmetry.space_group_name_H-M   'P 1'
#
loop_
_entity.id
_entity.type
_entity.pdbx_description
1 polymer ?
#
loop_
_entity_poly.entity_id
_entity_poly.type
_entity_poly.pdbx_seq_one_letter_code
_entity_poly.pdbx_strand_id
1 'polypeptide(L)'
;MIDSPIQTSLVDPPLAIARVAAGALSAIALVSAMGMASVALFMGAQPYLMLVGMEVCIVLAGVFGLLFLRKKFSDGPALALLCVAGTIFAASVLSWLSVSRGITLKGDRTVDLKLLMYARIGLAALLAGLASVEVLRRNVLSRGFLLRAVATGMPLLVIAGGLYAGRNVLASQKTVPEWIVWTLVSVGAVIAMALLCACGHFVIRAFEMGRPENQKV
;
A
#
# COMPACT_ATOMS: atom_id res chain seq x y z
N MET A 1 -24.77 13.79 -38.13
CA MET A 1 -24.18 14.07 -36.81
C MET A 1 -25.28 13.80 -35.81
N ILE A 2 -25.36 12.56 -35.34
CA ILE A 2 -26.44 12.12 -34.44
C ILE A 2 -25.85 12.23 -33.04
N ASP A 3 -26.32 13.20 -32.27
CA ASP A 3 -26.07 13.29 -30.84
C ASP A 3 -26.70 12.07 -30.18
N SER A 4 -25.93 10.99 -30.08
CA SER A 4 -26.30 9.85 -29.26
C SER A 4 -26.40 10.37 -27.82
N PRO A 5 -27.59 10.34 -27.19
CA PRO A 5 -27.74 10.80 -25.82
C PRO A 5 -26.75 10.04 -24.97
N ILE A 6 -25.79 10.77 -24.40
CA ILE A 6 -24.73 10.23 -23.56
C ILE A 6 -25.44 9.55 -22.39
N GLN A 7 -25.52 8.22 -22.46
CA GLN A 7 -26.00 7.36 -21.38
C GLN A 7 -25.02 7.49 -20.21
N THR A 8 -25.15 8.55 -19.43
CA THR A 8 -24.41 8.83 -18.19
C THR A 8 -24.98 8.06 -16.99
N SER A 9 -26.01 7.23 -17.18
CA SER A 9 -26.87 6.76 -16.08
C SER A 9 -26.56 5.37 -15.51
N LEU A 10 -25.51 4.67 -15.95
CA LEU A 10 -25.26 3.28 -15.52
C LEU A 10 -23.87 3.07 -14.88
N VAL A 11 -23.29 4.11 -14.27
CA VAL A 11 -22.25 3.88 -13.27
C VAL A 11 -22.95 3.69 -11.94
N ASP A 12 -23.18 2.43 -11.57
CA ASP A 12 -23.70 2.11 -10.25
C ASP A 12 -22.84 2.81 -9.20
N PRO A 13 -23.46 3.64 -8.33
CA PRO A 13 -22.69 4.33 -7.31
C PRO A 13 -21.96 3.27 -6.48
N PRO A 14 -20.66 3.48 -6.15
CA PRO A 14 -19.96 2.63 -5.19
C PRO A 14 -20.83 2.50 -3.94
N LEU A 15 -20.84 1.30 -3.33
CA LEU A 15 -21.68 1.06 -2.16
C LEU A 15 -21.40 2.14 -1.13
N ALA A 16 -22.46 2.81 -0.67
CA ALA A 16 -22.33 3.85 0.36
C ALA A 16 -21.52 3.33 1.55
N ILE A 17 -21.71 2.04 1.89
CA ILE A 17 -20.96 1.31 2.92
C ILE A 17 -19.46 1.27 2.62
N ALA A 18 -19.05 0.84 1.42
CA ALA A 18 -17.63 0.74 1.05
C ALA A 18 -16.95 2.11 1.11
N ARG A 19 -17.68 3.16 0.73
CA ARG A 19 -17.18 4.54 0.83
C ARG A 19 -16.99 5.00 2.26
N VAL A 20 -18.01 4.88 3.08
CA VAL A 20 -17.94 5.26 4.50
C VAL A 20 -16.82 4.49 5.19
N ALA A 21 -16.71 3.18 4.91
CA ALA A 21 -15.62 2.35 5.43
C ALA A 21 -14.25 2.84 4.98
N ALA A 22 -14.03 3.07 3.67
CA ALA A 22 -12.76 3.56 3.16
C ALA A 22 -12.37 4.92 3.76
N GLY A 23 -13.35 5.81 3.92
CA GLY A 23 -13.15 7.10 4.56
C GLY A 23 -12.81 7.01 6.04
N ALA A 24 -13.51 6.15 6.79
CA ALA A 24 -13.22 5.89 8.19
C ALA A 24 -11.81 5.31 8.39
N LEU A 25 -11.42 4.32 7.58
CA LEU A 25 -10.08 3.75 7.59
C LEU A 25 -9.00 4.79 7.25
N SER A 26 -9.27 5.68 6.29
CA SER A 26 -8.38 6.78 5.91
C SER A 26 -8.25 7.83 7.02
N ALA A 27 -9.34 8.14 7.73
CA ALA A 27 -9.32 9.01 8.90
C ALA A 27 -8.48 8.43 10.04
N ILE A 28 -8.62 7.13 10.31
CA ILE A 28 -7.80 6.43 11.32
C ILE A 28 -6.32 6.49 10.95
N ALA A 29 -5.98 6.23 9.68
CA ALA A 29 -4.59 6.33 9.20
C ALA A 29 -4.03 7.75 9.35
N LEU A 30 -4.83 8.77 9.02
CA LEU A 30 -4.46 10.18 9.15
C LEU A 30 -4.20 10.57 10.61
N VAL A 31 -5.14 10.26 11.52
CA VAL A 31 -5.00 10.55 12.96
C VAL A 31 -3.80 9.83 13.54
N SER A 32 -3.63 8.54 13.18
CA SER A 32 -2.46 7.75 13.57
C SER A 32 -1.15 8.41 13.12
N ALA A 33 -1.09 8.94 11.89
CA ALA A 33 0.10 9.58 11.35
C ALA A 33 0.41 10.93 11.99
N MET A 34 -0.62 11.76 12.22
CA MET A 34 -0.45 13.02 12.94
C MET A 34 0.06 12.80 14.37
N GLY A 35 -0.48 11.80 15.08
CA GLY A 35 -0.03 11.45 16.42
C GLY A 35 1.44 11.04 16.45
N MET A 36 1.85 10.18 15.51
CA MET A 36 3.24 9.70 15.43
C MET A 36 4.22 10.77 14.98
N ALA A 37 3.86 11.62 14.02
CA ALA A 37 4.66 12.77 13.64
C ALA A 37 4.88 13.72 14.84
N SER A 38 3.83 13.95 15.64
CA SER A 38 3.90 14.79 16.84
C SER A 38 4.84 14.18 17.89
N VAL A 39 4.72 12.88 18.17
CA VAL A 39 5.60 12.17 19.10
C VAL A 39 7.06 12.25 18.62
N ALA A 40 7.30 12.00 17.34
CA ALA A 40 8.64 12.04 16.75
C ALA A 40 9.30 13.43 16.81
N LEU A 41 8.51 14.50 16.64
CA LEU A 41 9.01 15.88 16.65
C LEU A 41 9.23 16.44 18.06
N PHE A 42 8.29 16.23 18.98
CA PHE A 42 8.30 16.92 20.27
C PHE A 42 8.85 16.08 21.42
N MET A 43 8.64 14.76 21.36
CA MET A 43 8.97 13.83 22.45
C MET A 43 10.23 13.00 22.20
N GLY A 44 10.67 12.91 20.94
CA GLY A 44 11.92 12.24 20.57
C GLY A 44 13.14 12.89 21.23
N ALA A 45 14.10 12.07 21.65
CA ALA A 45 15.41 12.54 22.11
C ALA A 45 16.23 13.17 20.97
N GLN A 46 15.95 12.76 19.73
CA GLN A 46 16.56 13.29 18.51
C GLN A 46 15.48 13.53 17.44
N PRO A 47 15.72 14.45 16.48
CA PRO A 47 14.78 14.70 15.39
C PRO A 47 14.82 13.55 14.37
N TYR A 48 13.79 12.71 14.38
CA TYR A 48 13.63 11.62 13.40
C TYR A 48 13.01 12.14 12.08
N LEU A 49 13.75 12.97 11.34
CA LEU A 49 13.23 13.64 10.13
C LEU A 49 12.71 12.67 9.06
N MET A 50 13.39 11.54 8.84
CA MET A 50 12.96 10.54 7.87
C MET A 50 11.62 9.88 8.26
N LEU A 51 11.44 9.58 9.55
CA LEU A 51 10.19 9.08 10.10
C LEU A 51 9.06 10.10 9.86
N VAL A 52 9.29 11.37 10.21
CA VAL A 52 8.32 12.46 10.02
C VAL A 52 7.94 12.60 8.54
N GLY A 53 8.90 12.52 7.62
CA GLY A 53 8.63 12.54 6.18
C GLY A 53 7.66 11.43 5.74
N MET A 54 7.87 10.20 6.23
CA MET A 54 6.96 9.08 5.95
C MET A 54 5.57 9.28 6.56
N GLU A 55 5.48 9.84 7.77
CA GLU A 55 4.19 10.19 8.39
C GLU A 55 3.44 11.25 7.57
N VAL A 56 4.13 12.25 7.00
CA VAL A 56 3.53 13.25 6.10
C VAL A 56 2.94 12.58 4.86
N CYS A 57 3.64 11.59 4.26
CA CYS A 57 3.08 10.81 3.15
C CYS A 57 1.77 10.09 3.53
N ILE A 58 1.69 9.53 4.74
CA ILE A 58 0.48 8.86 5.25
C ILE A 58 -0.65 9.87 5.49
N VAL A 59 -0.35 11.05 6.03
CA VAL A 59 -1.33 12.14 6.19
C VAL A 59 -1.91 12.54 4.84
N LEU A 60 -1.06 12.78 3.83
CA LEU A 60 -1.51 13.13 2.47
C LEU A 60 -2.37 12.01 1.87
N ALA A 61 -1.94 10.75 1.99
CA ALA A 61 -2.72 9.60 1.56
C ALA A 61 -4.10 9.54 2.25
N GLY A 62 -4.14 9.81 3.56
CA GLY A 62 -5.38 9.91 4.34
C GLY A 62 -6.29 11.03 3.85
N VAL A 63 -5.74 12.21 3.51
CA VAL A 63 -6.50 13.32 2.90
C VAL A 63 -7.11 12.90 1.56
N PHE A 64 -6.34 12.23 0.69
CA PHE A 64 -6.88 11.70 -0.58
C PHE A 64 -7.97 10.65 -0.34
N GLY A 65 -7.82 9.79 0.66
CA GLY A 65 -8.85 8.84 1.10
C GLY A 65 -10.12 9.51 1.67
N LEU A 66 -10.00 10.70 2.28
CA LEU A 66 -11.15 11.51 2.68
C LEU A 66 -11.79 12.25 1.50
N LEU A 67 -11.02 12.69 0.51
CA LEU A 67 -11.55 13.29 -0.72
C LEU A 67 -12.37 12.27 -1.52
N PHE A 68 -12.02 10.98 -1.44
CA PHE A 68 -12.81 9.88 -1.98
C PHE A 68 -14.23 9.82 -1.38
N LEU A 69 -14.41 10.11 -0.08
CA LEU A 69 -15.76 10.21 0.51
C LEU A 69 -16.61 11.28 -0.17
N ARG A 70 -16.00 12.36 -0.68
CA ARG A 70 -16.71 13.50 -1.28
C ARG A 70 -17.10 13.29 -2.75
N LYS A 71 -16.98 12.08 -3.30
CA LYS A 71 -17.21 11.75 -4.73
C LYS A 71 -16.29 12.49 -5.70
N LYS A 72 -15.14 13.01 -5.25
CA LYS A 72 -14.25 13.78 -6.13
C LYS A 72 -13.56 12.92 -7.21
N PHE A 73 -13.50 11.61 -7.03
CA PHE A 73 -12.88 10.65 -7.95
C PHE A 73 -13.95 9.77 -8.63
N SER A 74 -14.72 10.32 -9.56
CA SER A 74 -15.76 9.58 -10.31
C SER A 74 -15.18 8.52 -11.25
N ASP A 75 -14.04 8.83 -11.87
CA ASP A 75 -13.57 8.09 -13.06
C ASP A 75 -12.69 6.88 -12.73
N GLY A 76 -12.24 6.77 -11.47
CA GLY A 76 -11.34 5.69 -11.03
C GLY A 76 -11.28 5.51 -9.52
N PRO A 77 -12.43 5.37 -8.83
CA PRO A 77 -12.49 5.32 -7.37
C PRO A 77 -11.60 4.22 -6.76
N ALA A 78 -11.63 3.03 -7.35
CA ALA A 78 -10.88 1.90 -6.83
C ALA A 78 -9.35 2.10 -6.98
N LEU A 79 -8.89 2.64 -8.11
CA LEU A 79 -7.46 2.86 -8.36
C LEU A 79 -6.90 3.89 -7.37
N ALA A 80 -7.65 4.97 -7.11
CA ALA A 80 -7.28 5.97 -6.12
C ALA A 80 -7.14 5.35 -4.72
N LEU A 81 -8.09 4.52 -4.29
CA LEU A 81 -7.99 3.81 -3.01
C LEU A 81 -6.80 2.85 -2.94
N LEU A 82 -6.49 2.17 -4.04
CA LEU A 82 -5.33 1.29 -4.09
C LEU A 82 -4.02 2.07 -3.96
N CYS A 83 -3.91 3.24 -4.57
CA CYS A 83 -2.75 4.13 -4.41
C CYS A 83 -2.60 4.63 -2.96
N VAL A 84 -3.72 4.99 -2.31
CA VAL A 84 -3.73 5.36 -0.89
C VAL A 84 -3.25 4.20 -0.03
N ALA A 85 -3.78 2.98 -0.24
CA ALA A 85 -3.36 1.78 0.46
C ALA A 85 -1.85 1.49 0.26
N GLY A 86 -1.37 1.56 -0.98
CA GLY A 86 0.04 1.35 -1.32
C GLY A 86 0.96 2.37 -0.64
N THR A 87 0.55 3.64 -0.59
CA THR A 87 1.30 4.70 0.09
C THR A 87 1.37 4.45 1.60
N ILE A 88 0.24 4.09 2.22
CA ILE A 88 0.20 3.76 3.65
C ILE A 88 1.10 2.56 3.96
N PHE A 89 1.03 1.51 3.14
CA PHE A 89 1.87 0.33 3.28
C PHE A 89 3.36 0.66 3.18
N ALA A 90 3.78 1.28 2.07
CA ALA A 90 5.18 1.59 1.82
C ALA A 90 5.75 2.55 2.87
N ALA A 91 5.04 3.64 3.18
CA ALA A 91 5.48 4.61 4.18
C ALA A 91 5.56 3.98 5.58
N SER A 92 4.66 3.05 5.94
CA SER A 92 4.72 2.35 7.23
C SER A 92 5.92 1.41 7.34
N VAL A 93 6.24 0.68 6.27
CA VAL A 93 7.42 -0.20 6.24
C VAL A 93 8.71 0.62 6.27
N LEU A 94 8.81 1.69 5.47
CA LEU A 94 9.97 2.58 5.45
C LEU A 94 10.15 3.33 6.78
N SER A 95 9.04 3.76 7.39
CA SER A 95 9.01 4.34 8.74
C SER A 95 9.63 3.39 9.77
N TRP A 96 9.23 2.11 9.77
CA TRP A 96 9.80 1.10 10.65
C TRP A 96 11.27 0.81 10.38
N LEU A 97 11.67 0.69 9.11
CA LEU A 97 13.07 0.47 8.73
C LEU A 97 13.98 1.65 9.14
N SER A 98 13.45 2.87 9.08
CA SER A 98 14.20 4.09 9.44
C SER A 98 14.56 4.19 10.92
N VAL A 99 13.80 3.52 11.80
CA VAL A 99 14.00 3.55 13.26
C VAL A 99 14.02 2.13 13.81
N SER A 100 15.00 1.34 13.37
CA SER A 100 15.04 -0.11 13.56
C SER A 100 15.11 -0.57 15.03
N ARG A 101 15.45 0.33 15.96
CA ARG A 101 15.52 0.09 17.42
C ARG A 101 14.37 0.73 18.21
N GLY A 102 13.37 1.30 17.53
CA GLY A 102 12.29 2.05 18.17
C GLY A 102 12.68 3.50 18.48
N ILE A 103 11.69 4.30 18.89
CA ILE A 103 11.89 5.72 19.20
C ILE A 103 12.35 5.84 20.64
N THR A 104 13.50 6.48 20.86
CA THR A 104 13.96 6.86 22.21
C THR A 104 13.32 8.18 22.58
N LEU A 105 12.46 8.15 23.60
CA LEU A 105 11.81 9.33 24.14
C LEU A 105 12.73 10.03 25.16
N LYS A 106 12.45 11.31 25.43
CA LYS A 106 13.03 12.01 26.58
C LYS A 106 12.73 11.24 27.87
N GLY A 107 13.77 10.77 28.57
CA GLY A 107 13.65 9.94 29.78
C GLY A 107 13.85 8.43 29.57
N ASP A 108 14.67 8.04 28.59
CA ASP A 108 15.13 6.66 28.32
C ASP A 108 14.03 5.61 28.12
N ARG A 109 12.80 6.04 27.82
CA ARG A 109 11.71 5.13 27.42
C ARG A 109 11.78 4.88 25.92
N THR A 110 11.76 3.62 25.53
CA THR A 110 11.71 3.21 24.12
C THR A 110 10.31 2.74 23.74
N VAL A 111 9.76 3.28 22.66
CA VAL A 111 8.46 2.83 22.11
C VAL A 111 8.71 1.90 20.92
N ASP A 112 8.14 0.70 20.97
CA ASP A 112 8.20 -0.25 19.85
C ASP A 112 7.23 0.16 18.74
N LEU A 113 7.76 0.40 17.55
CA LEU A 113 7.03 0.78 16.34
C LEU A 113 6.38 -0.41 15.62
N LYS A 114 6.74 -1.65 15.97
CA LYS A 114 6.26 -2.85 15.26
C LYS A 114 4.73 -2.98 15.31
N LEU A 115 4.13 -2.75 16.47
CA LEU A 115 2.67 -2.87 16.62
C LEU A 115 1.94 -1.86 15.74
N LEU A 116 2.43 -0.63 15.71
CA LEU A 116 1.90 0.43 14.85
C LEU A 116 2.06 0.08 13.37
N MET A 117 3.23 -0.42 12.97
CA MET A 117 3.49 -0.88 11.60
C MET A 117 2.49 -1.95 11.19
N TYR A 118 2.30 -3.00 12.00
CA TYR A 118 1.33 -4.06 11.70
C TYR A 118 -0.11 -3.55 11.63
N ALA A 119 -0.50 -2.64 12.53
CA ALA A 119 -1.82 -2.01 12.48
C ALA A 119 -2.05 -1.25 11.16
N ARG A 120 -1.05 -0.49 10.69
CA ARG A 120 -1.14 0.25 9.42
C ARG A 120 -1.07 -0.63 8.18
N ILE A 121 -0.28 -1.70 8.21
CA ILE A 121 -0.30 -2.73 7.16
C ILE A 121 -1.70 -3.37 7.10
N GLY A 122 -2.32 -3.65 8.25
CA GLY A 122 -3.71 -4.10 8.32
C GLY A 122 -4.69 -3.11 7.70
N LEU A 123 -4.57 -1.81 8.02
CA LEU A 123 -5.39 -0.75 7.41
C LEU A 123 -5.20 -0.68 5.89
N ALA A 124 -3.95 -0.72 5.41
CA ALA A 124 -3.63 -0.74 3.99
C ALA A 124 -4.24 -1.97 3.29
N ALA A 125 -4.15 -3.15 3.91
CA ALA A 125 -4.74 -4.38 3.38
C ALA A 125 -6.28 -4.29 3.31
N LEU A 126 -6.93 -3.71 4.31
CA LEU A 126 -8.39 -3.47 4.30
C LEU A 126 -8.78 -2.50 3.17
N LEU A 127 -8.05 -1.40 2.99
CA LEU A 127 -8.29 -0.45 1.89
C LEU A 127 -8.07 -1.08 0.51
N ALA A 128 -7.00 -1.85 0.34
CA ALA A 128 -6.73 -2.60 -0.89
C ALA A 128 -7.81 -3.66 -1.16
N GLY A 129 -8.31 -4.31 -0.11
CA GLY A 129 -9.43 -5.25 -0.16
C GLY A 129 -10.71 -4.58 -0.63
N LEU A 130 -11.07 -3.42 -0.05
CA LEU A 130 -12.22 -2.63 -0.49
C LEU A 130 -12.09 -2.18 -1.95
N ALA A 131 -10.91 -1.70 -2.36
CA ALA A 131 -10.64 -1.36 -3.74
C ALA A 131 -10.82 -2.56 -4.69
N SER A 132 -10.32 -3.74 -4.28
CA SER A 132 -10.44 -4.97 -5.06
C SER A 132 -11.89 -5.43 -5.19
N VAL A 133 -12.67 -5.39 -4.09
CA VAL A 133 -14.10 -5.74 -4.11
C VAL A 133 -14.88 -4.82 -5.03
N GLU A 134 -14.60 -3.51 -5.03
CA GLU A 134 -15.24 -2.56 -5.95
C GLU A 134 -14.95 -2.89 -7.43
N VAL A 135 -13.72 -3.30 -7.77
CA VAL A 135 -13.39 -3.74 -9.14
C VAL A 135 -14.10 -5.04 -9.50
N LEU A 136 -14.06 -6.03 -8.61
CA LEU A 136 -14.63 -7.35 -8.84
C LEU A 136 -16.15 -7.35 -8.97
N ARG A 137 -16.83 -6.41 -8.31
CA ARG A 137 -18.29 -6.24 -8.42
C ARG A 137 -18.70 -5.62 -9.76
N ARG A 138 -17.85 -4.80 -10.37
CA ARG A 138 -18.14 -4.15 -11.66
C ARG A 138 -18.00 -5.11 -12.83
N ASN A 139 -16.97 -5.96 -12.85
CA ASN A 139 -16.73 -6.89 -13.95
C ASN A 139 -16.13 -8.21 -13.46
N VAL A 140 -16.87 -9.31 -13.60
CA VAL A 140 -16.42 -10.66 -13.17
C VAL A 140 -15.20 -11.14 -13.97
N LEU A 141 -15.04 -10.69 -15.22
CA LEU A 141 -13.90 -11.05 -16.07
C LEU A 141 -12.57 -10.50 -15.53
N SER A 142 -12.61 -9.44 -14.70
CA SER A 142 -11.42 -8.89 -14.04
C SER A 142 -10.77 -9.85 -13.04
N ARG A 143 -11.50 -10.88 -12.56
CA ARG A 143 -11.01 -11.89 -11.61
C ARG A 143 -9.74 -12.59 -12.10
N GLY A 144 -9.68 -12.92 -13.39
CA GLY A 144 -8.53 -13.61 -13.97
C GLY A 144 -7.24 -12.78 -13.88
N PHE A 145 -7.33 -11.47 -14.10
CA PHE A 145 -6.18 -10.58 -14.01
C PHE A 145 -5.78 -10.31 -12.56
N LEU A 146 -6.75 -10.22 -11.65
CA LEU A 146 -6.47 -10.06 -10.23
C LEU A 146 -5.80 -11.32 -9.65
N LEU A 147 -6.24 -12.51 -10.07
CA LEU A 147 -5.58 -13.78 -9.73
C LEU A 147 -4.15 -13.83 -10.27
N ARG A 148 -3.92 -13.39 -11.52
CA ARG A 148 -2.58 -13.30 -12.12
C ARG A 148 -1.69 -12.31 -11.36
N ALA A 149 -2.22 -11.15 -10.97
CA ALA A 149 -1.50 -10.19 -10.14
C ALA A 149 -1.07 -10.81 -8.81
N VAL A 150 -1.99 -11.49 -8.12
CA VAL A 150 -1.68 -12.23 -6.88
C VAL A 150 -0.64 -13.32 -7.12
N ALA A 151 -0.78 -14.10 -8.19
CA ALA A 151 0.17 -15.15 -8.54
C ALA A 151 1.57 -14.60 -8.83
N THR A 152 1.69 -13.42 -9.44
CA THR A 152 2.99 -12.77 -9.66
C THR A 152 3.54 -12.06 -8.42
N GLY A 153 2.67 -11.55 -7.54
CA GLY A 153 3.07 -10.88 -6.31
C GLY A 153 3.41 -11.83 -5.15
N MET A 154 2.81 -13.01 -5.10
CA MET A 154 3.01 -13.98 -4.02
C MET A 154 4.47 -14.45 -3.91
N PRO A 155 5.19 -14.79 -5.00
CA PRO A 155 6.62 -15.11 -4.94
C PRO A 155 7.46 -14.00 -4.31
N LEU A 156 7.14 -12.71 -4.57
CA LEU A 156 7.83 -11.59 -3.94
C LEU A 156 7.66 -11.59 -2.44
N LEU A 157 6.44 -11.81 -1.95
CA LEU A 157 6.14 -11.85 -0.52
C LEU A 157 6.84 -13.04 0.15
N VAL A 158 6.88 -14.21 -0.52
CA VAL A 158 7.58 -15.40 -0.01
C VAL A 158 9.09 -15.15 0.06
N ILE A 159 9.70 -14.59 -0.99
CA ILE A 159 11.13 -14.26 -1.00
C ILE A 159 11.45 -13.23 0.07
N ALA A 160 10.69 -12.14 0.16
CA ALA A 160 10.90 -11.09 1.16
C ALA A 160 10.72 -11.62 2.59
N GLY A 161 9.68 -12.43 2.84
CA GLY A 161 9.45 -13.07 4.13
C GLY A 161 10.54 -14.08 4.50
N GLY A 162 11.00 -14.88 3.53
CA GLY A 162 12.10 -15.83 3.69
C GLY A 162 13.42 -15.14 4.01
N LEU A 163 13.77 -14.07 3.29
CA LEU A 163 14.95 -13.24 3.58
C LEU A 163 14.88 -12.62 4.97
N TYR A 164 13.69 -12.13 5.36
CA TYR A 164 13.49 -11.56 6.68
C TYR A 164 13.65 -12.59 7.81
N ALA A 165 13.04 -13.77 7.67
CA ALA A 165 13.14 -14.85 8.65
C ALA A 165 14.54 -15.45 8.72
N GLY A 166 15.21 -15.59 7.57
CA GLY A 166 16.54 -16.17 7.44
C GLY A 166 17.69 -15.23 7.82
N ARG A 167 17.45 -13.93 8.03
CA ARG A 167 18.51 -12.93 8.22
C ARG A 167 19.53 -13.28 9.31
N ASN A 168 19.09 -13.90 10.41
CA ASN A 168 19.97 -14.27 11.53
C ASN A 168 20.86 -15.48 11.18
N VAL A 169 20.34 -16.39 10.35
CA VAL A 169 21.07 -17.56 9.85
C VAL A 169 22.09 -17.13 8.80
N LEU A 170 21.74 -16.17 7.93
CA LEU A 170 22.70 -15.59 6.99
C LEU A 170 23.79 -14.81 7.73
N ALA A 171 23.44 -14.06 8.78
CA ALA A 171 24.41 -13.29 9.56
C ALA A 171 25.42 -14.16 10.34
N SER A 172 25.10 -15.42 10.65
CA SER A 172 26.02 -16.33 11.34
C SER A 172 27.00 -17.04 10.40
N GLN A 173 26.73 -17.06 9.10
CA GLN A 173 27.58 -17.66 8.07
C GLN A 173 28.73 -16.71 7.68
N LYS A 174 29.85 -16.76 8.41
CA LYS A 174 31.06 -15.96 8.12
C LYS A 174 31.84 -16.40 6.89
N THR A 175 31.43 -17.48 6.21
CA THR A 175 32.23 -18.17 5.20
C THR A 175 31.78 -17.93 3.76
N VAL A 176 30.71 -17.16 3.52
CA VAL A 176 30.25 -16.89 2.15
C VAL A 176 31.10 -15.77 1.54
N PRO A 177 31.78 -15.99 0.41
CA PRO A 177 32.50 -14.92 -0.30
C PRO A 177 31.58 -13.75 -0.64
N GLU A 178 32.03 -12.52 -0.42
CA GLU A 178 31.22 -11.31 -0.61
C GLU A 178 30.65 -11.19 -2.04
N TRP A 179 31.41 -11.60 -3.05
CA TRP A 179 30.98 -11.54 -4.45
C TRP A 179 29.74 -12.40 -4.73
N ILE A 180 29.56 -13.52 -4.02
CA ILE A 180 28.35 -14.36 -4.13
C ILE A 180 27.15 -13.62 -3.55
N VAL A 181 27.32 -12.98 -2.38
CA VAL A 181 26.24 -12.20 -1.73
C VAL A 181 25.80 -11.06 -2.65
N TRP A 182 26.74 -10.29 -3.21
CA TRP A 182 26.43 -9.23 -4.16
C TRP A 182 25.72 -9.74 -5.40
N THR A 183 26.20 -10.85 -5.98
CA THR A 183 25.58 -11.45 -7.17
C THR A 183 24.15 -11.89 -6.87
N LEU A 184 23.90 -12.59 -5.75
CA LEU A 184 22.57 -13.03 -5.34
C LEU A 184 21.65 -11.86 -5.04
N VAL A 185 22.12 -10.82 -4.35
CA VAL A 185 21.34 -9.61 -4.07
C VAL A 185 20.98 -8.88 -5.36
N SER A 186 21.93 -8.70 -6.29
CA SER A 186 21.69 -8.04 -7.56
C SER A 186 20.71 -8.81 -8.44
N VAL A 187 20.91 -10.12 -8.62
CA VAL A 187 20.00 -10.97 -9.40
C VAL A 187 18.62 -11.02 -8.74
N GLY A 188 18.57 -11.17 -7.42
CA GLY A 188 17.34 -11.14 -6.64
C GLY A 188 16.58 -9.82 -6.79
N ALA A 189 17.29 -8.68 -6.77
CA ALA A 189 16.69 -7.36 -6.97
C ALA A 189 16.12 -7.19 -8.38
N VAL A 190 16.81 -7.67 -9.42
CA VAL A 190 16.31 -7.62 -10.82
C VAL A 190 15.06 -8.47 -10.98
N ILE A 191 15.07 -9.71 -10.47
CA ILE A 191 13.90 -10.60 -10.49
C ILE A 191 12.74 -9.95 -9.71
N ALA A 192 13.04 -9.39 -8.53
CA ALA A 192 12.03 -8.75 -7.70
C ALA A 192 11.39 -7.55 -8.40
N MET A 193 12.20 -6.72 -9.06
CA MET A 193 11.72 -5.59 -9.85
C MET A 193 10.84 -6.05 -11.02
N ALA A 194 11.27 -7.07 -11.77
CA ALA A 194 10.50 -7.60 -12.89
C ALA A 194 9.13 -8.14 -12.46
N LEU A 195 9.08 -8.89 -11.35
CA LEU A 195 7.83 -9.39 -10.76
C LEU A 195 6.95 -8.24 -10.23
N LEU A 196 7.54 -7.19 -9.67
CA LEU A 196 6.80 -6.03 -9.16
C LEU A 196 6.18 -5.25 -10.33
N CYS A 197 6.92 -5.05 -11.42
CA CYS A 197 6.42 -4.46 -12.66
C CYS A 197 5.29 -5.31 -13.26
N ALA A 198 5.45 -6.63 -13.34
CA ALA A 198 4.43 -7.54 -13.85
C ALA A 198 3.16 -7.49 -12.99
N CYS A 199 3.29 -7.53 -11.67
CA CYS A 199 2.19 -7.40 -10.72
C CYS A 199 1.46 -6.07 -10.92
N GLY A 200 2.20 -4.94 -10.96
CA GLY A 200 1.65 -3.62 -11.23
C GLY A 200 0.90 -3.55 -12.56
N HIS A 201 1.46 -4.13 -13.63
CA HIS A 201 0.81 -4.19 -14.94
C HIS A 201 -0.51 -4.95 -14.89
N PHE A 202 -0.53 -6.15 -14.28
CA PHE A 202 -1.76 -6.94 -14.16
C PHE A 202 -2.82 -6.27 -13.28
N VAL A 203 -2.39 -5.57 -12.21
CA VAL A 203 -3.28 -4.73 -11.39
C VAL A 203 -3.88 -3.63 -12.25
N ILE A 204 -3.08 -2.81 -12.93
CA ILE A 204 -3.58 -1.70 -13.76
C ILE A 204 -4.55 -2.23 -14.82
N ARG A 205 -4.18 -3.30 -15.53
CA ARG A 205 -5.06 -3.95 -16.52
C ARG A 205 -6.38 -4.44 -15.92
N ALA A 206 -6.36 -5.04 -14.73
CA ALA A 206 -7.58 -5.47 -14.05
C ALA A 206 -8.53 -4.28 -13.78
N PHE A 207 -7.98 -3.14 -13.38
CA PHE A 207 -8.75 -1.92 -13.10
C PHE A 207 -9.23 -1.24 -14.40
N GLU A 208 -8.43 -1.26 -15.47
CA GLU A 208 -8.83 -0.77 -16.79
C GLU A 208 -10.01 -1.55 -17.37
N MET A 209 -10.02 -2.88 -17.25
CA MET A 209 -11.14 -3.70 -17.70
C MET A 209 -12.42 -3.52 -16.87
N GLY A 210 -12.30 -2.93 -15.68
CA GLY A 210 -13.43 -2.53 -14.84
C GLY A 210 -14.04 -1.19 -15.25
N ARG A 211 -13.52 -0.50 -16.27
CA ARG A 211 -14.08 0.77 -16.76
C ARG A 211 -15.40 0.53 -17.50
N PRO A 212 -16.44 1.37 -17.28
CA PRO A 212 -17.74 1.23 -17.93
C PRO A 212 -17.67 1.27 -19.47
N GLU A 213 -16.71 2.01 -20.02
CA GLU A 213 -16.48 2.14 -21.47
C GLU A 213 -16.18 0.79 -22.14
N ASN A 214 -15.52 -0.13 -21.43
CA ASN A 214 -15.11 -1.44 -21.95
C ASN A 214 -16.20 -2.51 -21.85
N GLN A 215 -17.37 -2.18 -21.27
CA GLN A 215 -18.48 -3.13 -21.10
C GLN A 215 -19.51 -3.09 -22.23
N LYS A 216 -19.29 -2.25 -23.25
CA LYS A 216 -20.24 -2.03 -24.36
C LYS A 216 -20.01 -2.97 -25.57
N VAL A 217 -19.17 -3.99 -25.42
CA VAL A 217 -18.82 -4.98 -26.46
C VAL A 217 -19.38 -6.33 -26.05
#